data_AF-A0ABD5I8E3-F1
#
_entry.id   AF-A0ABD5I8E3-F1
#
_cell.length_a   1.000
_cell.length_b   1.000
_cell.length_c   1.000
_cell.angle_alpha   90.00
_cell.angle_beta   90.00
_cell.angle_gamma   90.00
#
_symmetry.space_group_name_H-M   'P 1'
#
loop_
_entity.id
_entity.type
_entity.pdbx_description
1 polymer ?
#
loop_
_entity_poly.entity_id
_entity_poly.type
_entity_poly.pdbx_seq_one_letter_code
_entity_poly.pdbx_strand_id
1 'polypeptide(L)' 'MDGDYLVGANTTTKDEALSYQKDLRGWNSHNKILRVPISARNYYLTGGKLNVYSVGWSFSIPPIANMLTIKNVVD' A
#
# COMPACT_ATOMS: atom_id res chain seq x y z
N MET A 1 -4.11 3.17 -16.62
CA MET A 1 -4.90 3.60 -15.44
C MET A 1 -4.31 2.87 -14.23
N ASP A 2 -4.33 3.46 -13.04
CA ASP A 2 -3.52 3.12 -11.83
C ASP A 2 -2.13 3.81 -11.73
N GLY A 3 -2.05 5.09 -12.11
CA GLY A 3 -0.89 5.95 -11.79
C GLY A 3 -1.01 6.66 -10.43
N ASP A 4 -2.21 6.68 -9.86
CA ASP A 4 -2.57 7.52 -8.72
C ASP A 4 -2.55 6.76 -7.39
N TYR A 5 -2.20 5.48 -7.39
CA TYR A 5 -2.25 4.63 -6.20
C TYR A 5 -1.00 3.76 -6.06
N LEU A 6 -0.50 3.68 -4.82
CA LEU A 6 0.41 2.63 -4.38
C LEU A 6 -0.37 1.52 -3.68
N VAL A 7 0.19 0.32 -3.72
CA VAL A 7 -0.29 -0.82 -2.95
C VAL A 7 0.75 -1.10 -1.86
N GLY A 8 0.38 -0.85 -0.61
CA GLY A 8 1.19 -1.17 0.56
C GLY A 8 0.76 -2.49 1.17
N ALA A 9 1.72 -3.34 1.55
CA ALA A 9 1.48 -4.54 2.33
C ALA A 9 1.92 -4.32 3.78
N ASN A 10 1.05 -4.61 4.74
CA ASN A 10 1.33 -4.62 6.16
C ASN A 10 2.06 -5.93 6.53
N THR A 11 3.36 -5.97 6.24
CA THR A 11 4.27 -7.05 6.59
C THR A 11 5.64 -6.49 6.96
N THR A 12 6.39 -7.25 7.74
CA THR A 12 7.77 -6.95 8.10
C THR A 12 8.78 -7.39 7.04
N THR A 13 8.39 -8.19 6.03
CA THR A 13 9.31 -8.74 5.03
C THR A 13 8.98 -8.33 3.60
N LYS A 14 10.03 -8.03 2.83
CA LYS A 14 9.90 -7.61 1.42
C LYS A 14 9.38 -8.74 0.52
N ASP A 15 9.84 -9.97 0.72
CA ASP A 15 9.39 -11.12 -0.07
C ASP A 15 7.90 -11.41 0.11
N GLU A 16 7.38 -11.35 1.34
CA GLU A 16 5.93 -11.49 1.59
C GLU A 16 5.17 -10.35 0.90
N ALA A 17 5.65 -9.10 1.00
CA ALA A 17 5.04 -7.95 0.34
C ALA A 17 4.97 -8.11 -1.20
N LEU A 18 6.04 -8.61 -1.81
CA LEU A 18 6.12 -8.84 -3.26
C LEU A 18 5.26 -10.03 -3.72
N SER A 19 5.06 -11.03 -2.87
CA SER A 19 4.20 -12.17 -3.18
C SER A 19 2.75 -11.75 -3.46
N TYR A 20 2.27 -10.72 -2.74
CA TYR A 20 0.93 -10.16 -2.91
C TYR A 20 0.71 -9.42 -4.24
N GLN A 21 1.78 -9.01 -4.93
CA GLN A 21 1.67 -8.33 -6.22
C GLN A 21 1.05 -9.24 -7.30
N LYS A 22 1.29 -10.56 -7.20
CA LYS A 22 0.84 -11.54 -8.19
C LYS A 22 -0.61 -11.94 -8.00
N ASP A 23 -1.14 -11.82 -6.78
CA ASP A 23 -2.49 -12.25 -6.46
C ASP A 23 -3.17 -11.26 -5.49
N LEU A 24 -3.51 -10.08 -6.02
CA LEU A 24 -4.25 -9.05 -5.28
C LEU A 24 -5.71 -9.42 -5.03
N ARG A 25 -6.23 -10.44 -5.72
CA ARG A 25 -7.68 -10.74 -5.82
C ARG A 25 -8.07 -12.07 -5.19
N GLY A 26 -7.15 -13.02 -5.08
CA GLY A 26 -7.43 -14.42 -4.80
C GLY A 26 -8.17 -14.60 -3.48
N TRP A 27 -7.86 -13.78 -2.49
CA TRP A 27 -8.51 -13.72 -1.19
C TRP A 27 -8.44 -12.27 -0.73
N ASN A 28 -9.50 -11.71 -0.10
CA ASN A 28 -9.37 -10.51 0.74
C ASN A 28 -8.10 -10.67 1.57
N SER A 29 -7.04 -9.96 1.24
CA SER A 29 -5.73 -10.09 1.85
C SER A 29 -5.84 -9.52 3.25
N HIS A 30 -6.47 -10.28 4.15
CA HIS A 30 -6.93 -10.05 5.52
C HIS A 30 -6.48 -8.73 6.14
N ASN A 31 -6.92 -7.59 5.61
CA ASN A 31 -6.47 -6.27 6.05
C ASN A 31 -4.93 -6.04 6.02
N LYS A 32 -4.22 -6.89 5.27
CA LYS A 32 -2.79 -6.85 5.00
C LYS A 32 -2.43 -5.98 3.81
N ILE A 33 -3.35 -5.70 2.90
CA ILE A 33 -3.08 -4.83 1.75
C ILE A 33 -3.92 -3.56 1.85
N LEU A 34 -3.30 -2.43 1.58
CA LEU A 34 -3.92 -1.11 1.58
C LEU A 34 -3.56 -0.38 0.29
N ARG A 35 -4.57 0.14 -0.42
CA ARG A 35 -4.35 1.09 -1.52
C ARG A 35 -4.17 2.49 -0.95
N VAL A 36 -3.11 3.14 -1.35
CA VAL A 36 -2.68 4.44 -0.85
C VAL A 36 -2.65 5.40 -2.03
N PRO A 37 -3.57 6.38 -2.13
CA PRO A 37 -3.47 7.39 -3.17
C PRO A 37 -2.15 8.17 -3.04
N ILE A 38 -1.49 8.38 -4.16
CA ILE A 38 -0.24 9.12 -4.27
C ILE A 38 -0.38 10.25 -5.27
N SER A 39 0.12 11.42 -4.88
CA SER A 39 0.21 12.57 -5.78
C SER A 39 1.46 12.52 -6.67
N ALA A 40 2.48 11.74 -6.31
CA ALA A 40 3.72 11.64 -7.07
C ALA A 40 4.42 10.28 -6.90
N ARG A 41 4.39 9.48 -7.97
CA ARG A 41 4.93 8.11 -8.00
C ARG A 41 6.45 8.04 -7.83
N ASN A 42 7.18 9.05 -8.30
CA ASN A 42 8.64 9.04 -8.37
C ASN A 42 9.32 9.13 -6.99
N TYR A 43 8.57 9.35 -5.91
CA TYR A 43 9.10 9.46 -4.55
C TYR A 43 9.16 8.12 -3.81
N TYR A 44 8.65 7.04 -4.42
CA TYR A 44 8.48 5.74 -3.77
C TYR A 44 9.10 4.62 -4.60
N LEU A 45 9.93 3.80 -3.96
CA LEU A 45 10.57 2.64 -4.57
C LEU A 45 9.74 1.38 -4.29
N THR A 46 9.54 0.56 -5.32
CA THR A 46 8.89 -0.75 -5.17
C THR A 46 9.67 -1.62 -4.18
N GLY A 47 8.99 -2.10 -3.14
CA GLY A 47 9.60 -2.88 -2.07
C GLY A 47 10.41 -2.03 -1.07
N GLY A 48 10.30 -0.71 -1.12
CA GLY A 48 10.73 0.19 -0.05
C GLY A 48 9.77 0.14 1.15
N LYS A 49 10.28 0.50 2.33
CA LYS A 49 9.49 0.56 3.56
C LYS A 49 8.89 1.95 3.74
N LEU A 50 7.58 2.00 3.98
CA LEU A 50 6.83 3.23 4.15
C LEU A 50 6.05 3.18 5.46
N ASN A 51 6.03 4.30 6.18
CA ASN A 51 5.09 4.51 7.25
C ASN A 51 3.87 5.23 6.69
N VAL A 52 2.71 4.57 6.72
CA VAL A 52 1.44 5.10 6.23
C VAL A 52 0.51 5.33 7.42
N TYR A 53 0.13 6.59 7.63
CA TYR A 53 -0.84 6.98 8.65
C TYR A 53 -2.13 7.39 7.93
N SER A 54 -3.27 6.87 8.38
CA SER A 54 -4.57 7.12 7.74
C SER A 54 -5.62 7.37 8.81
N VAL A 55 -6.51 8.34 8.59
CA VAL A 55 -7.62 8.64 9.53
C VAL A 55 -8.73 7.60 9.40
N GLY A 56 -8.92 7.04 8.21
CA GLY A 56 -9.84 5.93 7.98
C GLY A 56 -9.63 5.32 6.60
N TRP A 57 -10.34 4.24 6.31
CA TRP A 57 -10.28 3.52 5.03
C TRP A 57 -11.65 3.40 4.38
N SER A 58 -11.67 3.41 3.05
CA SER A 58 -12.86 3.18 2.25
C SER A 58 -13.20 1.69 2.21
N PHE A 59 -14.50 1.38 2.18
CA PHE A 59 -15.03 0.01 2.09
C PHE A 59 -14.94 -0.55 0.65
N SER A 60 -13.71 -0.62 0.12
CA SER A 60 -13.38 -1.17 -1.19
C SER A 60 -12.52 -2.43 -1.05
N ILE A 61 -12.39 -3.20 -2.13
CA ILE A 61 -11.51 -4.38 -2.17
C ILE A 61 -10.43 -4.15 -3.23
N PRO A 62 -9.16 -3.93 -2.83
CA PRO A 62 -8.69 -3.73 -1.45
C PRO A 62 -9.11 -2.36 -0.87
N PRO A 63 -9.08 -2.18 0.47
CA PRO A 63 -9.41 -0.91 1.11
C PRO A 63 -8.52 0.22 0.60
N ILE A 64 -9.08 1.43 0.48
CA ILE A 64 -8.34 2.63 0.08
C ILE A 64 -8.18 3.54 1.29
N ALA A 65 -6.94 3.92 1.61
CA ALA A 65 -6.64 4.87 2.67
C ALA A 65 -7.16 6.28 2.32
N ASN A 66 -7.87 6.89 3.26
CA ASN A 66 -8.37 8.27 3.14
C ASN A 66 -7.63 9.18 4.12
N MET A 67 -7.41 10.44 3.72
CA MET A 67 -6.72 11.46 4.53
C MET A 67 -5.41 10.91 5.11
N LEU A 68 -4.51 10.49 4.21
CA LEU A 68 -3.31 9.77 4.59
C LEU A 68 -2.07 10.67 4.61
N THR A 69 -1.11 10.30 5.45
CA THR A 69 0.25 10.84 5.46
C THR A 69 1.24 9.70 5.23
N ILE A 70 2.04 9.80 4.16
CA ILE A 70 3.11 8.84 3.86
C ILE A 70 4.43 9.45 4.31
N LYS A 71 5.21 8.68 5.06
CA LYS A 71 6.60 9.00 5.38
C LYS A 71 7.50 7.88 4.88
N ASN A 72 8.54 8.23 4.13
CA ASN A 72 9.61 7.30 3.80
C ASN A 72 10.35 6.93 5.10
N VAL A 73 10.62 5.65 5.28
CA VAL A 73 11.59 5.22 6.29
C VAL A 73 12.96 5.46 5.66
N VAL A 74 13.60 6.56 6.03
CA VAL A 74 15.02 6.77 5.75
C VAL A 74 15.76 5.87 6.74
N ASP A 75 16.51 4.92 6.20
CA ASP A 75 17.54 4.20 6.97
C ASP A 75 18.74 5.13 7.17
#